data_AF-A0A212LYN8-F1
#
_entry.id   AF-A0A212LYN8-F1
#
_cell.length_a   1.000
_cell.length_b   1.000
_cell.length_c   1.000
_cell.angle_alpha   90.00
_cell.angle_beta   90.00
_cell.angle_gamma   90.00
#
_symmetry.space_group_name_H-M   'P 1'
#
loop_
_entity.id
_entity.type
_entity.pdbx_description
1 polymer ?
#
loop_
_entity_poly.entity_id
_entity_poly.type
_entity_poly.pdbx_seq_one_letter_code
_entity_poly.pdbx_strand_id
1 'polypeptide(L)'
;MITSDYGFSIVNYIGHYKIIDDNGLRIVSEEYHPARGSEKELNTITLFVDDFKNNDYLLIALANVDIKKDSDIIGFCNKYGLPYSSAKINDEQPGYYIWGLDVDEATYARWDPYYRQDTMSRFEFCRHASSAKRLLNVKAEIEATKRNPHAMLQYLLPLLLLDRRHLYELNEDDLTPETPTGRFQWYFLSIVERAKKKDEKISFIVALLYFIKDIQDTCKNLYKHPVSEQRLKDYKSSDWNNLFQLLLEVMKLNTRHLNEITFDDFGNITLPRDLEITESLQTYMYTLAPQILMDMINEGLIKVHPTLFINSKGKFAADWLLKYQYEGLLLEIFLMLSSGSQLRKCANPTCEKFFSPSSHSDKMFCTQRCASLVAKRRQRMRDKENPDRERLKAGFQSKQLINKSNAD
;
A
#
# COMPACT_ATOMS: atom_id res chain seq x y z
N MET A 1 -2.90 -2.44 25.30
CA MET A 1 -3.32 -1.34 24.41
C MET A 1 -2.57 -0.12 24.90
N ILE A 2 -1.60 0.41 24.13
CA ILE A 2 -0.96 1.67 24.51
C ILE A 2 -2.00 2.76 24.27
N THR A 3 -2.73 3.09 25.33
CA THR A 3 -3.69 4.18 25.41
C THR A 3 -2.93 5.49 25.57
N SER A 4 -2.16 5.84 24.55
CA SER A 4 -1.73 7.23 24.38
C SER A 4 -2.98 8.01 24.02
N ASP A 5 -3.40 8.95 24.88
CA ASP A 5 -4.47 9.91 24.57
C ASP A 5 -4.21 10.71 23.28
N TYR A 6 -3.00 10.60 22.69
CA TYR A 6 -2.52 11.33 21.51
C TYR A 6 -2.31 10.46 20.26
N GLY A 7 -2.60 9.16 20.29
CA GLY A 7 -2.27 8.28 19.16
C GLY A 7 -0.76 8.22 18.91
N PHE A 8 -0.33 8.40 17.66
CA PHE A 8 1.05 8.60 17.23
C PHE A 8 1.13 9.79 16.28
N SER A 9 2.32 10.38 16.11
CA SER A 9 2.49 11.50 15.19
C SER A 9 3.76 11.38 14.37
N ILE A 10 3.78 12.05 13.21
CA ILE A 10 5.03 12.27 12.48
C ILE A 10 5.06 13.70 11.92
N VAL A 11 6.20 14.35 12.02
CA VAL A 11 6.47 15.59 11.29
C VAL A 11 6.88 15.23 9.87
N ASN A 12 6.21 15.78 8.87
CA ASN A 12 6.53 15.64 7.45
C ASN A 12 6.70 17.00 6.78
N TYR A 13 7.40 17.03 5.64
CA TYR A 13 7.47 18.24 4.81
C TYR A 13 6.23 18.35 3.93
N ILE A 14 5.77 19.59 3.74
CA ILE A 14 4.64 19.93 2.88
C ILE A 14 4.99 21.18 2.07
N GLY A 15 4.60 21.16 0.80
CA GLY A 15 4.87 22.23 -0.15
C GLY A 15 3.94 22.14 -1.35
N HIS A 16 4.24 22.92 -2.36
CA HIS A 16 3.58 22.85 -3.65
C HIS A 16 4.38 21.91 -4.54
N TYR A 17 3.87 20.70 -4.75
CA TYR A 17 4.51 19.70 -5.59
C TYR A 17 4.02 19.78 -7.04
N LYS A 18 4.92 19.43 -7.94
CA LYS A 18 4.66 19.22 -9.36
C LYS A 18 5.33 17.94 -9.83
N ILE A 19 4.84 17.37 -10.91
CA ILE A 19 5.51 16.26 -11.61
C ILE A 19 6.31 16.84 -12.76
N ILE A 20 7.59 16.47 -12.81
CA ILE A 20 8.52 16.84 -13.88
C ILE A 20 9.09 15.59 -14.53
N ASP A 21 9.48 15.69 -15.79
CA ASP A 21 10.20 14.65 -16.51
C ASP A 21 11.67 15.07 -16.65
N ASP A 22 12.55 14.42 -15.89
CA ASP A 22 14.00 14.64 -15.92
C ASP A 22 14.71 13.30 -15.72
N ASN A 23 14.96 12.61 -16.84
CA ASN A 23 15.41 11.21 -16.87
C ASN A 23 14.46 10.25 -16.13
N GLY A 24 13.16 10.55 -16.15
CA GLY A 24 12.13 9.85 -15.42
C GLY A 24 11.17 10.82 -14.71
N LEU A 25 9.94 10.37 -14.48
CA LEU A 25 8.93 11.18 -13.81
C LEU A 25 9.24 11.28 -12.31
N ARG A 26 9.49 12.51 -11.83
CA ARG A 26 9.75 12.83 -10.42
C ARG A 26 8.68 13.78 -9.90
N ILE A 27 8.28 13.58 -8.65
CA ILE A 27 7.48 14.52 -7.86
C ILE A 27 8.47 15.42 -7.15
N VAL A 28 8.35 16.73 -7.34
CA VAL A 28 9.31 17.72 -6.83
C VAL A 28 8.56 18.91 -6.26
N SER A 29 8.98 19.37 -5.09
CA SER A 29 8.47 20.60 -4.48
C SER A 29 8.98 21.86 -5.19
N GLU A 30 8.18 22.93 -5.16
CA GLU A 30 8.58 24.25 -5.64
C GLU A 30 9.43 25.00 -4.62
N GLU A 31 9.28 24.66 -3.34
CA GLU A 31 10.06 25.17 -2.22
C GLU A 31 11.35 24.38 -2.00
N TYR A 32 12.25 24.96 -1.20
CA TYR A 32 13.59 24.44 -0.94
C TYR A 32 13.79 24.05 0.53
N HIS A 33 14.70 23.12 0.76
CA HIS A 33 15.19 22.64 2.04
C HIS A 33 16.67 22.22 1.93
N PRO A 34 17.64 23.00 2.46
CA PRO A 34 17.45 24.32 3.07
C PRO A 34 17.27 25.43 2.01
N ALA A 35 16.41 26.40 2.30
CA ALA A 35 16.26 27.60 1.47
C ALA A 35 17.43 28.59 1.66
N ARG A 36 17.76 29.35 0.61
CA ARG A 36 18.82 30.36 0.61
C ARG A 36 18.32 31.71 0.11
N GLY A 37 18.76 32.79 0.77
CA GLY A 37 18.47 34.15 0.35
C GLY A 37 16.96 34.43 0.32
N SER A 38 16.40 34.63 -0.88
CA SER A 38 14.97 34.90 -1.10
C SER A 38 14.16 33.69 -1.55
N GLU A 39 14.73 32.49 -1.51
CA GLU A 39 14.02 31.24 -1.81
C GLU A 39 12.90 30.96 -0.79
N LYS A 40 11.82 30.32 -1.24
CA LYS A 40 10.75 29.86 -0.34
C LYS A 40 11.16 28.55 0.30
N GLU A 41 11.01 28.46 1.62
CA GLU A 41 11.32 27.27 2.40
C GLU A 41 10.13 26.31 2.49
N LEU A 42 10.42 25.01 2.53
CA LEU A 42 9.42 23.98 2.77
C LEU A 42 8.80 24.13 4.16
N ASN A 43 7.49 23.94 4.24
CA ASN A 43 6.80 23.93 5.53
C ASN A 43 6.81 22.53 6.12
N THR A 44 6.61 22.45 7.44
CA THR A 44 6.39 21.18 8.13
C THR A 44 4.95 21.07 8.61
N ILE A 45 4.44 19.83 8.62
CA ILE A 45 3.12 19.49 9.14
C ILE A 45 3.22 18.27 10.05
N THR A 46 2.48 18.27 11.15
CA THR A 46 2.32 17.08 12.00
C THR A 46 1.11 16.28 11.53
N LEU A 47 1.33 15.01 11.19
CA LEU A 47 0.31 14.09 10.70
C LEU A 47 -0.08 13.06 11.78
N PHE A 48 -1.20 12.36 11.57
CA PHE A 48 -1.72 11.27 12.43
C PHE A 48 -2.24 11.70 13.80
N VAL A 49 -2.21 13.00 14.10
CA VAL A 49 -2.71 13.58 15.35
C VAL A 49 -4.24 13.49 15.36
N ASP A 50 -4.80 12.74 16.31
CA ASP A 50 -6.26 12.57 16.49
C ASP A 50 -7.03 11.96 15.30
N ASP A 51 -6.34 11.58 14.23
CA ASP A 51 -6.90 11.01 12.99
C ASP A 51 -7.76 9.76 13.28
N PHE A 52 -7.30 8.89 14.18
CA PHE A 52 -8.06 7.73 14.67
C PHE A 52 -9.34 8.10 15.42
N LYS A 53 -9.35 9.22 16.16
CA LYS A 53 -10.54 9.66 16.90
C LYS A 53 -11.64 10.12 15.94
N ASN A 54 -11.23 10.67 14.79
CA ASN A 54 -12.14 11.19 13.77
C ASN A 54 -12.51 10.17 12.69
N ASN A 55 -11.97 8.94 12.74
CA ASN A 55 -12.07 7.93 11.69
C ASN A 55 -11.52 8.42 10.32
N ASP A 56 -10.58 9.36 10.35
CA ASP A 56 -9.91 9.86 9.16
C ASP A 56 -8.56 9.15 9.06
N TYR A 57 -8.43 8.24 8.10
CA TYR A 57 -7.21 7.43 7.94
C TYR A 57 -6.44 7.89 6.71
N LEU A 58 -5.18 8.22 6.90
CA LEU A 58 -4.32 8.71 5.84
C LEU A 58 -4.00 7.62 4.81
N LEU A 59 -3.93 6.37 5.25
CA LEU A 59 -3.79 5.17 4.44
C LEU A 59 -4.97 5.02 3.48
N ILE A 60 -6.20 5.31 3.93
CA ILE A 60 -7.38 5.33 3.06
C ILE A 60 -7.25 6.44 2.02
N ALA A 61 -6.72 7.61 2.39
CA ALA A 61 -6.48 8.70 1.45
C ALA A 61 -5.47 8.28 0.36
N LEU A 62 -4.34 7.66 0.74
CA LEU A 62 -3.32 7.19 -0.20
C LEU A 62 -3.86 6.08 -1.12
N ALA A 63 -4.54 5.07 -0.55
CA ALA A 63 -5.13 3.96 -1.32
C ALA A 63 -6.21 4.40 -2.32
N ASN A 64 -6.82 5.58 -2.10
CA ASN A 64 -7.85 6.15 -2.95
C ASN A 64 -7.30 7.06 -4.07
N VAL A 65 -5.99 7.28 -4.12
CA VAL A 65 -5.33 8.03 -5.20
C VAL A 65 -5.44 7.25 -6.50
N ASP A 66 -5.93 7.90 -7.55
CA ASP A 66 -5.88 7.35 -8.90
C ASP A 66 -4.48 7.57 -9.48
N ILE A 67 -3.63 6.53 -9.40
CA ILE A 67 -2.21 6.59 -9.85
C ILE A 67 -2.04 6.89 -11.35
N LYS A 68 -3.12 6.85 -12.14
CA LYS A 68 -3.13 7.24 -13.56
C LYS A 68 -3.36 8.74 -13.75
N LYS A 69 -3.73 9.47 -12.70
CA LYS A 69 -4.01 10.91 -12.73
C LYS A 69 -3.00 11.66 -11.88
N ASP A 70 -2.13 12.38 -12.55
CA ASP A 70 -1.12 13.22 -11.90
C ASP A 70 -1.73 14.27 -10.97
N SER A 71 -2.94 14.77 -11.28
CA SER A 71 -3.68 15.68 -10.40
C SER A 71 -4.04 15.07 -9.05
N ASP A 72 -4.35 13.77 -9.01
CA ASP A 72 -4.72 13.08 -7.76
C ASP A 72 -3.46 12.80 -6.93
N ILE A 73 -2.33 12.48 -7.57
CA ILE A 73 -1.02 12.32 -6.93
C ILE A 73 -0.58 13.65 -6.30
N ILE A 74 -0.52 14.71 -7.10
CA ILE A 74 -0.14 16.06 -6.63
C ILE A 74 -1.11 16.53 -5.54
N GLY A 75 -2.41 16.28 -5.69
CA GLY A 75 -3.41 16.63 -4.67
C GLY A 75 -3.17 15.94 -3.32
N PHE A 76 -2.68 14.69 -3.32
CA PHE A 76 -2.25 14.01 -2.11
C PHE A 76 -0.98 14.65 -1.54
N CYS A 77 0.07 14.81 -2.35
CA CYS A 77 1.36 15.35 -1.92
C CYS A 77 1.25 16.78 -1.37
N ASN A 78 0.46 17.65 -2.02
CA ASN A 78 0.24 19.02 -1.54
C ASN A 78 -0.51 19.08 -0.22
N LYS A 79 -1.26 18.03 0.13
CA LYS A 79 -2.05 17.98 1.36
C LYS A 79 -1.29 17.34 2.53
N TYR A 80 -0.43 16.36 2.23
CA TYR A 80 0.15 15.47 3.24
C TYR A 80 1.67 15.29 3.12
N GLY A 81 2.30 15.85 2.10
CA GLY A 81 3.71 15.62 1.79
C GLY A 81 3.96 14.30 1.04
N LEU A 82 5.23 13.97 0.87
CA LEU A 82 5.67 12.72 0.26
C LEU A 82 5.67 11.57 1.28
N PRO A 83 5.24 10.34 0.89
CA PRO A 83 5.35 9.15 1.74
C PRO A 83 6.79 8.86 2.21
N TYR A 84 7.75 9.09 1.32
CA TYR A 84 9.18 9.11 1.58
C TYR A 84 9.73 10.44 1.08
N SER A 85 10.05 11.33 2.02
CA SER A 85 10.56 12.68 1.73
C SER A 85 12.09 12.65 1.64
N SER A 86 12.66 13.14 0.53
CA SER A 86 14.11 13.31 0.41
C SER A 86 14.63 14.40 1.34
N ALA A 87 13.81 15.42 1.65
CA ALA A 87 14.17 16.43 2.64
C ALA A 87 14.41 15.82 4.04
N LYS A 88 13.59 14.85 4.47
CA LYS A 88 13.84 14.10 5.72
C LYS A 88 15.10 13.23 5.66
N ILE A 89 15.44 12.70 4.48
CA ILE A 89 16.70 11.95 4.30
C ILE A 89 17.89 12.89 4.51
N ASN A 90 17.84 14.09 3.91
CA ASN A 90 18.88 15.10 4.01
C ASN A 90 19.07 15.60 5.46
N ASP A 91 18.01 15.67 6.27
CA ASP A 91 18.12 16.04 7.69
C ASP A 91 18.95 15.05 8.52
N GLU A 92 18.87 13.76 8.20
CA GLU A 92 19.59 12.72 8.93
C GLU A 92 21.02 12.51 8.42
N GLN A 93 21.23 12.71 7.11
CA GLN A 93 22.53 12.56 6.46
C GLN A 93 22.89 13.85 5.72
N PRO A 94 23.18 14.94 6.46
CA PRO A 94 23.54 16.20 5.83
C PRO A 94 24.87 16.05 5.11
N GLY A 95 24.91 16.43 3.83
CA GLY A 95 26.11 16.41 3.02
C GLY A 95 25.83 16.12 1.55
N TYR A 96 26.89 16.00 0.76
CA TYR A 96 26.82 15.79 -0.68
C TYR A 96 27.55 14.49 -1.02
N TYR A 97 26.76 13.42 -1.22
CA TYR A 97 27.30 12.07 -1.37
C TYR A 97 26.88 11.47 -2.71
N ILE A 98 27.85 10.96 -3.47
CA ILE A 98 27.58 10.14 -4.66
C ILE A 98 28.27 8.79 -4.48
N TRP A 99 27.48 7.72 -4.44
CA TRP A 99 27.98 6.34 -4.24
C TRP A 99 28.91 6.19 -3.03
N GLY A 100 28.58 6.85 -1.91
CA GLY A 100 29.38 6.80 -0.67
C GLY A 100 30.65 7.65 -0.68
N LEU A 101 30.84 8.50 -1.70
CA LEU A 101 31.96 9.45 -1.76
C LEU A 101 31.46 10.87 -1.50
N ASP A 102 32.16 11.60 -0.63
CA ASP A 102 31.99 13.04 -0.45
C ASP A 102 32.35 13.78 -1.75
N VAL A 103 31.46 14.64 -2.22
CA VAL A 103 31.68 15.50 -3.39
C VAL A 103 31.41 16.97 -3.05
N ASP A 104 31.92 17.88 -3.87
CA ASP A 104 31.55 19.28 -3.76
C ASP A 104 30.11 19.52 -4.23
N GLU A 105 29.50 20.60 -3.72
CA GLU A 105 28.11 20.96 -4.03
C GLU A 105 27.86 21.14 -5.53
N ALA A 106 28.80 21.70 -6.28
CA ALA A 106 28.62 21.93 -7.71
C ALA A 106 28.65 20.62 -8.51
N THR A 107 29.41 19.63 -8.06
CA THR A 107 29.38 18.26 -8.58
C THR A 107 28.08 17.56 -8.23
N TYR A 108 27.61 17.71 -7.00
CA TYR A 108 26.34 17.12 -6.57
C TYR A 108 25.13 17.71 -7.30
N ALA A 109 25.05 19.03 -7.42
CA ALA A 109 23.97 19.74 -8.12
C ALA A 109 23.91 19.43 -9.62
N ARG A 110 25.04 19.05 -10.24
CA ARG A 110 25.05 18.56 -11.63
C ARG A 110 24.49 17.15 -11.76
N TRP A 111 24.61 16.34 -10.71
CA TRP A 111 24.13 14.97 -10.68
C TRP A 111 22.64 14.90 -10.29
N ASP A 112 22.22 15.65 -9.28
CA ASP A 112 20.81 15.82 -8.89
C ASP A 112 20.44 17.31 -8.82
N PRO A 113 19.88 17.89 -9.90
CA PRO A 113 19.48 19.29 -9.95
C PRO A 113 18.45 19.71 -8.90
N TYR A 114 17.75 18.74 -8.30
CA TYR A 114 16.68 18.97 -7.34
C TYR A 114 17.06 18.59 -5.90
N TYR A 115 18.36 18.44 -5.61
CA TYR A 115 18.85 18.00 -4.29
C TYR A 115 18.42 18.86 -3.10
N ARG A 116 18.08 20.14 -3.32
CA ARG A 116 17.56 21.05 -2.29
C ARG A 116 16.04 21.11 -2.27
N GLN A 117 15.35 20.34 -3.09
CA GLN A 117 13.90 20.23 -3.05
C GLN A 117 13.55 18.89 -2.42
N ASP A 118 12.37 18.83 -1.83
CA ASP A 118 11.78 17.55 -1.45
C ASP A 118 11.30 16.82 -2.72
N THR A 119 11.81 15.62 -2.95
CA THR A 119 11.61 14.82 -4.16
C THR A 119 11.33 13.35 -3.86
N MET A 120 10.60 12.72 -4.78
CA MET A 120 10.35 11.28 -4.82
C MET A 120 10.07 10.87 -6.26
N SER A 121 10.44 9.66 -6.69
CA SER A 121 10.02 9.22 -8.02
C SER A 121 8.50 9.02 -8.07
N ARG A 122 7.88 9.41 -9.19
CA ARG A 122 6.44 9.12 -9.41
C ARG A 122 6.18 7.61 -9.36
N PHE A 123 7.16 6.83 -9.81
CA PHE A 123 7.11 5.37 -9.80
C PHE A 123 6.97 4.82 -8.37
N GLU A 124 7.84 5.22 -7.44
CA GLU A 124 7.78 4.81 -6.04
C GLU A 124 6.46 5.23 -5.39
N PHE A 125 6.01 6.47 -5.63
CA PHE A 125 4.72 6.94 -5.11
C PHE A 125 3.57 6.01 -5.54
N CYS A 126 3.48 5.72 -6.84
CA CYS A 126 2.46 4.83 -7.40
C CYS A 126 2.52 3.42 -6.81
N ARG A 127 3.72 2.93 -6.47
CA ARG A 127 3.90 1.64 -5.78
C ARG A 127 3.35 1.67 -4.36
N HIS A 128 3.69 2.70 -3.58
CA HIS A 128 3.16 2.83 -2.22
C HIS A 128 1.63 2.96 -2.20
N ALA A 129 1.07 3.72 -3.14
CA ALA A 129 -0.38 3.81 -3.31
C ALA A 129 -1.02 2.47 -3.68
N SER A 130 -0.38 1.70 -4.56
CA SER A 130 -0.85 0.37 -4.97
C SER A 130 -0.73 -0.66 -3.82
N SER A 131 0.35 -0.63 -3.05
CA SER A 131 0.55 -1.47 -1.86
C SER A 131 -0.47 -1.13 -0.77
N ALA A 132 -0.66 0.15 -0.45
CA ALA A 132 -1.70 0.62 0.47
C ALA A 132 -3.10 0.13 0.08
N LYS A 133 -3.45 0.25 -1.21
CA LYS A 133 -4.71 -0.27 -1.75
C LYS A 133 -4.80 -1.80 -1.62
N ARG A 134 -3.72 -2.54 -1.86
CA ARG A 134 -3.68 -4.00 -1.71
C ARG A 134 -3.88 -4.43 -0.27
N LEU A 135 -3.17 -3.82 0.69
CA LEU A 135 -3.32 -4.10 2.11
C LEU A 135 -4.77 -3.90 2.59
N LEU A 136 -5.40 -2.78 2.19
CA LEU A 136 -6.80 -2.51 2.52
C LEU A 136 -7.77 -3.48 1.86
N ASN A 137 -7.52 -3.92 0.61
CA ASN A 137 -8.38 -4.92 -0.02
C ASN A 137 -8.27 -6.28 0.68
N VAL A 138 -7.06 -6.73 1.06
CA VAL A 138 -6.91 -8.00 1.79
C VAL A 138 -7.61 -7.93 3.14
N LYS A 139 -7.46 -6.84 3.91
CA LYS A 139 -8.25 -6.62 5.12
C LYS A 139 -9.76 -6.72 4.86
N ALA A 140 -10.25 -6.02 3.83
CA ALA A 140 -11.67 -6.02 3.49
C ALA A 140 -12.20 -7.40 3.10
N GLU A 141 -11.41 -8.21 2.38
CA GLU A 141 -11.80 -9.57 2.00
C GLU A 141 -11.73 -10.55 3.17
N ILE A 142 -10.80 -10.37 4.13
CA ILE A 142 -10.78 -11.14 5.39
C ILE A 142 -12.05 -10.89 6.21
N GLU A 143 -12.52 -9.64 6.25
CA GLU A 143 -13.69 -9.22 7.03
C GLU A 143 -15.03 -9.37 6.28
N ALA A 144 -14.99 -9.74 4.99
CA ALA A 144 -16.18 -9.80 4.16
C ALA A 144 -17.11 -10.95 4.59
N THR A 145 -18.40 -10.64 4.75
CA THR A 145 -19.43 -11.66 5.01
C THR A 145 -19.63 -12.61 3.83
N LYS A 146 -19.45 -12.09 2.61
CA LYS A 146 -19.45 -12.87 1.37
C LYS A 146 -18.04 -12.86 0.78
N ARG A 147 -17.38 -14.02 0.83
CA ARG A 147 -16.05 -14.23 0.26
C ARG A 147 -16.04 -13.99 -1.25
N ASN A 148 -15.02 -13.29 -1.73
CA ASN A 148 -14.69 -13.19 -3.14
C ASN A 148 -13.30 -13.78 -3.39
N PRO A 149 -13.21 -15.10 -3.66
CA PRO A 149 -11.92 -15.77 -3.87
C PRO A 149 -11.06 -15.14 -4.96
N HIS A 150 -11.69 -14.62 -6.02
CA HIS A 150 -10.98 -14.00 -7.14
C HIS A 150 -10.28 -12.72 -6.71
N ALA A 151 -10.99 -11.85 -5.98
CA ALA A 151 -10.40 -10.66 -5.38
C ALA A 151 -9.32 -11.01 -4.34
N MET A 152 -9.57 -12.00 -3.48
CA MET A 152 -8.58 -12.45 -2.50
C MET A 152 -7.28 -12.89 -3.18
N LEU A 153 -7.35 -13.76 -4.20
CA LEU A 153 -6.18 -14.18 -4.98
C LEU A 153 -5.49 -12.97 -5.63
N GLN A 154 -6.29 -12.06 -6.19
CA GLN A 154 -5.81 -10.84 -6.87
C GLN A 154 -4.92 -9.98 -5.97
N TYR A 155 -5.24 -9.87 -4.69
CA TYR A 155 -4.50 -8.98 -3.77
C TYR A 155 -3.48 -9.72 -2.92
N LEU A 156 -3.74 -10.98 -2.57
CA LEU A 156 -2.88 -11.77 -1.71
C LEU A 156 -1.62 -12.25 -2.43
N LEU A 157 -1.73 -12.68 -3.69
CA LEU A 157 -0.60 -13.24 -4.43
C LEU A 157 0.54 -12.22 -4.63
N PRO A 158 0.28 -10.94 -4.97
CA PRO A 158 1.33 -9.92 -4.97
C PRO A 158 1.94 -9.63 -3.60
N LEU A 159 1.15 -9.65 -2.53
CA LEU A 159 1.68 -9.46 -1.17
C LEU A 159 2.61 -10.61 -0.77
N LEU A 160 2.31 -11.83 -1.21
CA LEU A 160 3.17 -12.98 -0.96
C LEU A 160 4.49 -12.92 -1.77
N LEU A 161 4.44 -12.48 -3.03
CA LEU A 161 5.54 -12.71 -3.98
C LEU A 161 6.31 -11.47 -4.44
N LEU A 162 5.74 -10.26 -4.43
CA LEU A 162 6.31 -9.16 -5.22
C LEU A 162 6.32 -7.78 -4.55
N ASP A 163 5.51 -7.55 -3.52
CA ASP A 163 5.23 -6.19 -3.04
C ASP A 163 6.49 -5.40 -2.63
N ARG A 164 7.45 -6.08 -2.00
CA ARG A 164 8.72 -5.55 -1.51
C ARG A 164 9.86 -5.63 -2.51
N ARG A 165 9.63 -5.98 -3.78
CA ARG A 165 10.71 -6.14 -4.80
C ARG A 165 11.71 -4.98 -4.87
N HIS A 166 11.26 -3.73 -4.67
CA HIS A 166 12.12 -2.54 -4.71
C HIS A 166 12.98 -2.33 -3.48
N LEU A 167 12.65 -2.99 -2.37
CA LEU A 167 13.38 -2.85 -1.12
C LEU A 167 14.59 -3.78 -1.06
N TYR A 168 14.80 -4.58 -2.10
CA TYR A 168 15.86 -5.57 -2.17
C TYR A 168 16.75 -5.28 -3.37
N GLU A 169 18.05 -5.25 -3.14
CA GLU A 169 19.06 -5.25 -4.20
C GLU A 169 19.33 -6.67 -4.72
N LEU A 170 18.84 -7.69 -3.99
CA LEU A 170 18.95 -9.13 -4.26
C LEU A 170 20.42 -9.58 -4.42
N ASN A 171 21.29 -8.99 -3.60
CA ASN A 171 22.72 -9.29 -3.51
C ASN A 171 23.07 -9.83 -2.10
N GLU A 172 24.37 -10.03 -1.83
CA GLU A 172 24.84 -10.55 -0.54
C GLU A 172 24.79 -9.51 0.59
N ASP A 173 24.66 -8.23 0.24
CA ASP A 173 24.63 -7.10 1.17
C ASP A 173 23.21 -6.79 1.69
N ASP A 174 22.19 -7.35 1.02
CA ASP A 174 20.79 -7.27 1.48
C ASP A 174 20.63 -7.89 2.88
N LEU A 175 20.06 -7.10 3.80
CA LEU A 175 19.60 -7.64 5.08
C LEU A 175 18.49 -8.66 4.83
N THR A 176 18.66 -9.87 5.37
CA THR A 176 17.65 -10.91 5.27
C THR A 176 16.38 -10.46 6.01
N PRO A 177 15.18 -10.57 5.39
CA PRO A 177 13.94 -10.21 6.05
C PRO A 177 13.68 -11.01 7.34
N GLU A 178 12.90 -10.42 8.24
CA GLU A 178 12.73 -10.95 9.61
C GLU A 178 11.43 -11.76 9.78
N THR A 179 10.44 -11.53 8.91
CA THR A 179 9.17 -12.27 8.90
C THR A 179 9.21 -13.45 7.91
N PRO A 180 8.44 -14.53 8.17
CA PRO A 180 8.34 -15.66 7.26
C PRO A 180 7.92 -15.27 5.83
N THR A 181 6.88 -14.43 5.69
CA THR A 181 6.44 -13.94 4.38
C THR A 181 7.51 -13.08 3.69
N GLY A 182 8.20 -12.20 4.46
CA GLY A 182 9.30 -11.38 3.93
C GLY A 182 10.42 -12.24 3.34
N ARG A 183 10.87 -13.28 4.07
CA ARG A 183 11.91 -14.20 3.58
C ARG A 183 11.45 -15.03 2.40
N PHE A 184 10.21 -15.53 2.45
CA PHE A 184 9.62 -16.28 1.34
C PHE A 184 9.65 -15.46 0.04
N GLN A 185 9.27 -14.19 0.15
CA GLN A 185 9.30 -13.24 -0.95
C GLN A 185 10.72 -12.97 -1.45
N TRP A 186 11.66 -12.69 -0.55
CA TRP A 186 13.06 -12.43 -0.90
C TRP A 186 13.67 -13.61 -1.66
N TYR A 187 13.50 -14.85 -1.19
CA TYR A 187 14.02 -16.01 -1.92
C TYR A 187 13.36 -16.20 -3.29
N PHE A 188 12.04 -15.98 -3.39
CA PHE A 188 11.33 -16.03 -4.67
C PHE A 188 11.94 -15.03 -5.66
N LEU A 189 12.08 -13.77 -5.23
CA LEU A 189 12.64 -12.70 -6.05
C LEU A 189 14.11 -12.96 -6.43
N SER A 190 14.94 -13.45 -5.51
CA SER A 190 16.33 -13.83 -5.77
C SER A 190 16.45 -14.96 -6.81
N ILE A 191 15.50 -15.90 -6.84
CA ILE A 191 15.44 -16.94 -7.88
C ILE A 191 15.02 -16.36 -9.22
N VAL A 192 13.99 -15.51 -9.24
CA VAL A 192 13.54 -14.84 -10.46
C VAL A 192 14.64 -13.98 -11.07
N GLU A 193 15.36 -13.21 -10.26
CA GLU A 193 16.43 -12.33 -10.74
C GLU A 193 17.62 -13.12 -11.31
N ARG A 194 18.02 -14.22 -10.64
CA ARG A 194 19.04 -15.14 -11.19
C ARG A 194 18.61 -15.77 -12.51
N ALA A 195 17.33 -16.09 -12.65
CA ALA A 195 16.79 -16.66 -13.88
C ALA A 195 16.73 -15.59 -15.00
N LYS A 196 16.37 -14.34 -14.67
CA LYS A 196 16.34 -13.22 -15.63
C LYS A 196 17.67 -12.90 -16.27
N LYS A 197 18.79 -13.14 -15.57
CA LYS A 197 20.14 -13.06 -16.13
C LYS A 197 20.38 -14.04 -17.30
N LYS A 198 19.57 -15.10 -17.43
CA LYS A 198 19.65 -16.10 -18.52
C LYS A 198 18.58 -15.89 -19.58
N ASP A 199 17.39 -15.46 -19.17
CA ASP A 199 16.25 -15.16 -20.04
C ASP A 199 15.49 -13.95 -19.49
N GLU A 200 15.58 -12.82 -20.19
CA GLU A 200 15.00 -11.56 -19.74
C GLU A 200 13.46 -11.62 -19.64
N LYS A 201 12.80 -12.53 -20.37
CA LYS A 201 11.34 -12.60 -20.50
C LYS A 201 10.75 -13.86 -19.85
N ILE A 202 11.16 -14.15 -18.63
CA ILE A 202 10.55 -15.24 -17.85
C ILE A 202 9.09 -14.92 -17.53
N SER A 203 8.20 -15.82 -17.97
CA SER A 203 6.79 -15.75 -17.62
C SER A 203 6.55 -16.12 -16.15
N PHE A 204 5.42 -15.70 -15.59
CA PHE A 204 5.08 -15.94 -14.20
C PHE A 204 5.07 -17.43 -13.83
N ILE A 205 4.48 -18.28 -14.68
CA ILE A 205 4.45 -19.73 -14.43
C ILE A 205 5.87 -20.34 -14.41
N VAL A 206 6.77 -19.85 -15.27
CA VAL A 206 8.16 -20.32 -15.29
C VAL A 206 8.90 -19.87 -14.03
N ALA A 207 8.68 -18.64 -13.57
CA ALA A 207 9.21 -18.15 -12.30
C ALA A 207 8.75 -19.03 -11.12
N LEU A 208 7.46 -19.39 -11.06
CA LEU A 208 6.92 -20.29 -10.03
C LEU A 208 7.57 -21.69 -10.10
N LEU A 209 7.71 -22.24 -11.31
CA LEU A 209 8.33 -23.56 -11.50
C LEU A 209 9.80 -23.58 -11.07
N TYR A 210 10.56 -22.53 -11.39
CA TYR A 210 11.94 -22.40 -10.92
C TYR A 210 12.01 -22.32 -9.40
N PHE A 211 11.13 -21.54 -8.77
CA PHE A 211 11.10 -21.44 -7.33
C PHE A 211 10.76 -22.78 -6.64
N ILE A 212 9.73 -23.48 -7.14
CA ILE A 212 9.32 -24.79 -6.62
C ILE A 212 10.44 -25.81 -6.77
N LYS A 213 11.08 -25.85 -7.95
CA LYS A 213 12.20 -26.76 -8.21
C LYS A 213 13.37 -26.47 -7.28
N ASP A 214 13.72 -25.20 -7.08
CA ASP A 214 14.85 -24.79 -6.24
C ASP A 214 14.64 -25.22 -4.77
N ILE A 215 13.41 -25.08 -4.24
CA ILE A 215 13.04 -25.58 -2.91
C ILE A 215 13.15 -27.10 -2.84
N GLN A 216 12.58 -27.82 -3.82
CA GLN A 216 12.60 -29.28 -3.84
C GLN A 216 14.02 -29.84 -3.93
N ASP A 217 14.88 -29.25 -4.77
CA ASP A 217 16.27 -29.64 -4.94
C ASP A 217 17.06 -29.38 -3.64
N THR A 218 16.79 -28.26 -2.96
CA THR A 218 17.40 -27.95 -1.66
C THR A 218 16.98 -28.95 -0.59
N CYS A 219 15.69 -29.26 -0.47
CA CYS A 219 15.18 -30.23 0.51
C CYS A 219 15.72 -31.65 0.29
N LYS A 220 16.06 -32.01 -0.95
CA LYS A 220 16.65 -33.31 -1.31
C LYS A 220 18.19 -33.33 -1.22
N ASN A 221 18.83 -32.26 -0.76
CA ASN A 221 20.28 -32.08 -0.75
C ASN A 221 20.92 -32.26 -2.16
N LEU A 222 20.19 -31.90 -3.21
CA LEU A 222 20.66 -31.98 -4.61
C LEU A 222 21.36 -30.70 -5.08
N TYR A 223 21.45 -29.69 -4.19
CA TYR A 223 22.02 -28.39 -4.52
C TYR A 223 23.56 -28.45 -4.55
N LYS A 224 24.15 -27.93 -5.63
CA LYS A 224 25.62 -27.93 -5.82
C LYS A 224 26.35 -26.82 -5.04
N HIS A 225 25.60 -25.86 -4.48
CA HIS A 225 26.14 -24.70 -3.76
C HIS A 225 25.70 -24.73 -2.29
N PRO A 226 26.51 -24.20 -1.37
CA PRO A 226 26.15 -24.10 0.04
C PRO A 226 24.88 -23.25 0.18
N VAL A 227 23.93 -23.77 0.97
CA VAL A 227 22.69 -23.10 1.35
C VAL A 227 22.86 -22.56 2.77
N SER A 228 22.46 -21.32 3.03
CA SER A 228 22.60 -20.73 4.36
C SER A 228 21.80 -21.50 5.42
N GLU A 229 22.32 -21.55 6.64
CA GLU A 229 21.66 -22.25 7.75
C GLU A 229 20.25 -21.70 8.01
N GLN A 230 20.08 -20.38 7.91
CA GLN A 230 18.78 -19.72 8.06
C GLN A 230 17.78 -20.22 7.02
N ARG A 231 18.18 -20.32 5.75
CA ARG A 231 17.34 -20.83 4.66
C ARG A 231 16.93 -22.29 4.87
N LEU A 232 17.81 -23.11 5.44
CA LEU A 232 17.49 -24.50 5.80
C LEU A 232 16.51 -24.59 6.98
N LYS A 233 16.63 -23.71 7.99
CA LYS A 233 15.67 -23.62 9.11
C LYS A 233 14.29 -23.22 8.61
N ASP A 234 14.26 -22.22 7.76
CA ASP A 234 13.08 -21.69 7.10
C ASP A 234 12.31 -22.78 6.36
N TYR A 235 12.97 -23.56 5.49
CA TYR A 235 12.34 -24.67 4.76
C TYR A 235 11.76 -25.79 5.63
N LYS A 236 12.20 -25.88 6.89
CA LYS A 236 11.69 -26.86 7.86
C LYS A 236 10.57 -26.29 8.74
N SER A 237 10.33 -24.98 8.70
CA SER A 237 9.32 -24.34 9.53
C SER A 237 7.89 -24.60 9.03
N SER A 238 6.93 -24.65 9.95
CA SER A 238 5.51 -24.84 9.62
C SER A 238 4.94 -23.69 8.80
N ASP A 239 5.33 -22.46 9.13
CA ASP A 239 4.89 -21.26 8.41
C ASP A 239 5.29 -21.31 6.94
N TRP A 240 6.55 -21.67 6.69
CA TRP A 240 7.04 -21.82 5.33
C TRP A 240 6.32 -22.90 4.54
N ASN A 241 6.08 -24.05 5.18
CA ASN A 241 5.36 -25.14 4.57
C ASN A 241 3.95 -24.69 4.17
N ASN A 242 3.25 -23.93 5.00
CA ASN A 242 1.93 -23.41 4.68
C ASN A 242 1.96 -22.42 3.49
N LEU A 243 2.90 -21.48 3.49
CA LEU A 243 3.09 -20.54 2.36
C LEU A 243 3.44 -21.28 1.06
N PHE A 244 4.27 -22.32 1.15
CA PHE A 244 4.63 -23.16 0.02
C PHE A 244 3.45 -23.99 -0.48
N GLN A 245 2.62 -24.56 0.41
CA GLN A 245 1.40 -25.26 0.00
C GLN A 245 0.41 -24.34 -0.72
N LEU A 246 0.23 -23.10 -0.24
CA LEU A 246 -0.56 -22.11 -0.96
C LEU A 246 -0.05 -21.91 -2.40
N LEU A 247 1.27 -21.84 -2.59
CA LEU A 247 1.86 -21.74 -3.93
C LEU A 247 1.62 -22.98 -4.79
N LEU A 248 1.71 -24.18 -4.20
CA LEU A 248 1.40 -25.43 -4.90
C LEU A 248 -0.07 -25.50 -5.32
N GLU A 249 -0.99 -25.00 -4.50
CA GLU A 249 -2.40 -24.87 -4.88
C GLU A 249 -2.62 -23.88 -6.01
N VAL A 250 -1.88 -22.76 -6.05
CA VAL A 250 -1.88 -21.84 -7.20
C VAL A 250 -1.42 -22.56 -8.46
N MET A 251 -0.41 -23.42 -8.38
CA MET A 251 0.08 -24.20 -9.53
C MET A 251 -0.88 -25.29 -10.03
N LYS A 252 -1.92 -25.63 -9.26
CA LYS A 252 -2.99 -26.55 -9.70
C LYS A 252 -4.05 -25.85 -10.55
N LEU A 253 -4.02 -24.52 -10.64
CA LEU A 253 -4.89 -23.78 -11.54
C LEU A 253 -4.60 -24.15 -13.01
N ASN A 254 -5.57 -23.89 -13.88
CA ASN A 254 -5.45 -24.19 -15.30
C ASN A 254 -4.20 -23.51 -15.89
N THR A 255 -3.32 -24.31 -16.52
CA THR A 255 -2.06 -23.84 -17.11
C THR A 255 -2.25 -22.72 -18.11
N ARG A 256 -3.35 -22.73 -18.88
CA ARG A 256 -3.68 -21.65 -19.81
C ARG A 256 -3.93 -20.35 -19.05
N HIS A 257 -4.78 -20.39 -18.02
CA HIS A 257 -5.08 -19.21 -17.22
C HIS A 257 -3.85 -18.70 -16.45
N LEU A 258 -2.98 -19.58 -15.95
CA LEU A 258 -1.72 -19.18 -15.31
C LEU A 258 -0.79 -18.41 -16.26
N ASN A 259 -0.78 -18.74 -17.55
CA ASN A 259 -0.01 -18.00 -18.56
C ASN A 259 -0.62 -16.64 -18.91
N GLU A 260 -1.92 -16.45 -18.66
CA GLU A 260 -2.63 -15.19 -18.88
C GLU A 260 -2.48 -14.22 -17.69
N ILE A 261 -1.96 -14.68 -16.53
CA ILE A 261 -1.68 -13.81 -15.38
C ILE A 261 -0.53 -12.87 -15.73
N THR A 262 -0.81 -11.57 -15.67
CA THR A 262 0.18 -10.51 -15.88
C THR A 262 0.29 -9.62 -14.65
N PHE A 263 1.47 -9.05 -14.47
CA PHE A 263 1.80 -8.10 -13.41
C PHE A 263 2.10 -6.76 -14.06
N ASP A 264 1.54 -5.68 -13.54
CA ASP A 264 2.00 -4.34 -13.88
C ASP A 264 3.26 -3.97 -13.09
N ASP A 265 3.87 -2.83 -13.42
CA ASP A 265 5.10 -2.37 -12.77
C ASP A 265 4.92 -2.03 -11.28
N PHE A 266 3.67 -1.96 -10.80
CA PHE A 266 3.30 -1.70 -9.41
C PHE A 266 2.90 -2.97 -8.66
N GLY A 267 3.09 -4.15 -9.27
CA GLY A 267 2.79 -5.45 -8.68
C GLY A 267 1.30 -5.81 -8.66
N ASN A 268 0.42 -5.05 -9.33
CA ASN A 268 -0.98 -5.44 -9.43
C ASN A 268 -1.13 -6.56 -10.46
N ILE A 269 -1.97 -7.54 -10.15
CA ILE A 269 -2.25 -8.65 -11.05
C ILE A 269 -3.57 -8.50 -11.78
N THR A 270 -3.53 -8.90 -13.04
CA THR A 270 -4.73 -9.14 -13.85
C THR A 270 -4.96 -10.65 -13.91
N LEU A 271 -6.09 -11.08 -13.35
CA LEU A 271 -6.53 -12.48 -13.40
C LEU A 271 -7.53 -12.68 -14.55
N PRO A 272 -7.56 -13.86 -15.20
CA PRO A 272 -8.61 -14.23 -16.15
C PRO A 272 -9.99 -14.18 -15.49
N ARG A 273 -11.01 -13.75 -16.24
CA ARG A 273 -12.38 -13.55 -15.69
C ARG A 273 -13.08 -14.87 -15.35
N ASP A 274 -12.75 -15.91 -16.09
CA ASP A 274 -13.26 -17.28 -16.01
C ASP A 274 -12.35 -18.20 -15.20
N LEU A 275 -11.37 -17.64 -14.46
CA LEU A 275 -10.50 -18.42 -13.59
C LEU A 275 -11.30 -19.06 -12.45
N GLU A 276 -11.41 -20.39 -12.49
CA GLU A 276 -12.00 -21.18 -11.42
C GLU A 276 -11.00 -21.41 -10.29
N ILE A 277 -11.34 -20.95 -9.09
CA ILE A 277 -10.51 -21.10 -7.90
C ILE A 277 -11.01 -22.30 -7.10
N THR A 278 -10.17 -23.32 -6.98
CA THR A 278 -10.48 -24.57 -6.27
C THR A 278 -10.77 -24.32 -4.78
N GLU A 279 -11.64 -25.13 -4.17
CA GLU A 279 -12.00 -25.00 -2.74
C GLU A 279 -10.79 -25.14 -1.81
N SER A 280 -9.83 -26.00 -2.18
CA SER A 280 -8.55 -26.14 -1.50
C SER A 280 -7.75 -24.84 -1.51
N LEU A 281 -7.56 -24.21 -2.68
CA LEU A 281 -6.88 -22.92 -2.80
C LEU A 281 -7.61 -21.83 -1.99
N GLN A 282 -8.94 -21.80 -2.02
CA GLN A 282 -9.72 -20.88 -1.20
C GLN A 282 -9.41 -21.06 0.28
N THR A 283 -9.40 -22.30 0.76
CA THR A 283 -9.12 -22.62 2.17
C THR A 283 -7.75 -22.11 2.58
N TYR A 284 -6.71 -22.38 1.80
CA TYR A 284 -5.36 -21.88 2.09
C TYR A 284 -5.28 -20.35 2.04
N MET A 285 -5.86 -19.70 1.03
CA MET A 285 -5.85 -18.23 0.92
C MET A 285 -6.48 -17.56 2.15
N TYR A 286 -7.68 -17.96 2.54
CA TYR A 286 -8.37 -17.33 3.68
C TYR A 286 -7.74 -17.70 5.03
N THR A 287 -7.09 -18.86 5.13
CA THR A 287 -6.37 -19.26 6.35
C THR A 287 -5.09 -18.46 6.52
N LEU A 288 -4.35 -18.21 5.44
CA LEU A 288 -3.03 -17.57 5.48
C LEU A 288 -3.05 -16.06 5.24
N ALA A 289 -4.15 -15.50 4.71
CA ALA A 289 -4.25 -14.07 4.48
C ALA A 289 -3.97 -13.21 5.72
N PRO A 290 -4.46 -13.55 6.93
CA PRO A 290 -4.13 -12.79 8.14
C PRO A 290 -2.64 -12.82 8.48
N GLN A 291 -1.98 -13.98 8.34
CA GLN A 291 -0.54 -14.14 8.59
C GLN A 291 0.28 -13.34 7.58
N ILE A 292 -0.02 -13.47 6.28
CA ILE A 292 0.67 -12.73 5.21
C ILE A 292 0.51 -11.22 5.43
N LEU A 293 -0.70 -10.75 5.75
CA LEU A 293 -0.95 -9.33 6.00
C LEU A 293 -0.17 -8.83 7.24
N MET A 294 -0.18 -9.61 8.32
CA MET A 294 0.55 -9.30 9.55
C MET A 294 2.06 -9.21 9.30
N ASP A 295 2.64 -10.20 8.64
CA ASP A 295 4.07 -10.24 8.32
C ASP A 295 4.47 -9.02 7.49
N MET A 296 3.68 -8.68 6.47
CA MET A 296 3.95 -7.52 5.61
C MET A 296 3.99 -6.20 6.37
N ILE A 297 3.08 -6.02 7.33
CA ILE A 297 3.03 -4.83 8.19
C ILE A 297 4.21 -4.83 9.16
N ASN A 298 4.44 -5.94 9.88
CA ASN A 298 5.51 -6.05 10.87
C ASN A 298 6.90 -5.84 10.26
N GLU A 299 7.13 -6.39 9.06
CA GLU A 299 8.39 -6.21 8.33
C GLU A 299 8.62 -4.75 7.92
N GLY A 300 7.56 -3.96 7.71
CA GLY A 300 7.69 -2.52 7.46
C GLY A 300 7.83 -1.68 8.73
N LEU A 301 7.43 -2.21 9.88
CA LEU A 301 7.49 -1.53 11.19
C LEU A 301 8.69 -1.97 12.04
N ILE A 302 9.64 -2.72 11.50
CA ILE A 302 10.67 -3.37 12.30
C ILE A 302 11.59 -2.41 13.06
N LYS A 303 11.82 -1.22 12.50
CA LYS A 303 12.61 -0.15 13.12
C LYS A 303 11.75 0.86 13.91
N VAL A 304 10.43 0.67 13.91
CA VAL A 304 9.49 1.56 14.58
C VAL A 304 9.33 1.10 16.02
N HIS A 305 9.74 1.95 16.96
CA HIS A 305 9.67 1.65 18.40
C HIS A 305 9.27 2.89 19.21
N PRO A 306 8.67 2.72 20.40
CA PRO A 306 8.41 3.84 21.28
C PRO A 306 9.73 4.49 21.73
N THR A 307 9.71 5.81 21.89
CA THR A 307 10.82 6.59 22.45
C THR A 307 10.30 7.52 23.54
N LEU A 308 11.11 7.73 24.57
CA LEU A 308 10.83 8.66 25.67
C LEU A 308 11.70 9.90 25.50
N PHE A 309 11.09 11.09 25.56
CA PHE A 309 11.79 12.36 25.47
C PHE A 309 11.23 13.37 26.47
N ILE A 310 11.97 14.47 26.68
CA ILE A 310 11.54 15.59 27.52
C ILE A 310 10.93 16.64 26.60
N ASN A 311 9.65 16.97 26.79
CA ASN A 311 8.97 17.99 25.99
C ASN A 311 9.41 19.41 26.38
N SER A 312 8.95 20.41 25.62
CA SER A 312 9.24 21.84 25.87
C SER A 312 8.81 22.36 27.24
N LYS A 313 7.98 21.61 27.97
CA LYS A 313 7.53 21.93 29.35
C LYS A 313 8.34 21.18 30.42
N GLY A 314 9.45 20.52 30.05
CA GLY A 314 10.30 19.78 30.98
C GLY A 314 9.67 18.49 31.53
N LYS A 315 8.60 17.99 30.90
CA LYS A 315 7.93 16.75 31.31
C LYS A 315 8.29 15.59 30.39
N PHE A 316 8.32 14.38 30.95
CA PHE A 316 8.42 13.16 30.15
C PHE A 316 7.21 13.06 29.20
N ALA A 317 7.49 12.76 27.95
CA ALA A 317 6.53 12.43 26.91
C ALA A 317 7.03 11.18 26.16
N ALA A 318 6.10 10.39 25.65
CA ALA A 318 6.39 9.23 24.82
C ALA A 318 5.73 9.41 23.45
N ASP A 319 6.44 9.04 22.39
CA ASP A 319 5.90 8.95 21.04
C ASP A 319 6.56 7.79 20.29
N TRP A 320 6.09 7.49 19.09
CA TRP A 320 6.69 6.49 18.21
C TRP A 320 7.80 7.12 17.37
N LEU A 321 8.95 6.43 17.30
CA LEU A 321 9.98 6.81 16.35
C LEU A 321 9.56 6.37 14.95
N LEU A 322 8.99 7.31 14.21
CA LEU A 322 8.64 7.17 12.80
C LEU A 322 9.56 8.07 11.97
N LYS A 323 10.28 7.48 11.02
CA LYS A 323 11.16 8.17 10.10
C LYS A 323 10.39 8.73 8.91
N TYR A 324 9.53 7.93 8.31
CA TYR A 324 8.80 8.31 7.10
C TYR A 324 7.28 8.25 7.28
N GLN A 325 6.56 9.07 6.51
CA GLN A 325 5.09 9.06 6.53
C GLN A 325 4.56 7.65 6.25
N TYR A 326 5.20 6.89 5.34
CA TYR A 326 4.78 5.53 5.00
C TYR A 326 4.78 4.57 6.20
N GLU A 327 5.70 4.71 7.15
CA GLU A 327 5.71 3.91 8.38
C GLU A 327 4.50 4.26 9.26
N GLY A 328 4.11 5.54 9.30
CA GLY A 328 2.86 5.97 9.92
C GLY A 328 1.63 5.32 9.27
N LEU A 329 1.59 5.22 7.94
CA LEU A 329 0.50 4.53 7.22
C LEU A 329 0.42 3.03 7.57
N LEU A 330 1.57 2.37 7.73
CA LEU A 330 1.63 0.98 8.18
C LEU A 330 1.17 0.83 9.63
N LEU A 331 1.51 1.80 10.49
CA LEU A 331 1.03 1.83 11.87
C LEU A 331 -0.48 2.08 11.93
N GLU A 332 -1.06 2.83 10.98
CA GLU A 332 -2.52 2.95 10.86
C GLU A 332 -3.21 1.63 10.60
N ILE A 333 -2.77 0.85 9.60
CA ILE A 333 -3.40 -0.45 9.36
C ILE A 333 -3.16 -1.43 10.51
N PHE A 334 -2.00 -1.38 11.16
CA PHE A 334 -1.73 -2.15 12.38
C PHE A 334 -2.79 -1.85 13.46
N LEU A 335 -3.06 -0.57 13.71
CA LEU A 335 -4.08 -0.16 14.67
C LEU A 335 -5.49 -0.48 14.19
N MET A 336 -5.80 -0.34 12.90
CA MET A 336 -7.10 -0.72 12.34
C MET A 336 -7.40 -2.21 12.52
N LEU A 337 -6.41 -3.07 12.30
CA LEU A 337 -6.52 -4.53 12.46
C LEU A 337 -6.69 -4.93 13.93
N SER A 338 -5.96 -4.29 14.85
CA SER A 338 -6.02 -4.62 16.29
C SER A 338 -7.24 -4.02 17.01
N SER A 339 -7.80 -2.92 16.52
CA SER A 339 -8.98 -2.25 17.11
C SER A 339 -10.33 -2.69 16.54
N GLY A 340 -10.33 -3.48 15.46
CA GLY A 340 -11.57 -3.84 14.76
C GLY A 340 -12.24 -2.67 14.02
N SER A 341 -11.45 -1.68 13.59
CA SER A 341 -11.94 -0.49 12.89
C SER A 341 -12.70 -0.87 11.61
N GLN A 342 -13.91 -0.30 11.43
CA GLN A 342 -14.75 -0.60 10.28
C GLN A 342 -14.20 0.05 9.00
N LEU A 343 -13.63 -0.76 8.11
CA LEU A 343 -13.28 -0.37 6.75
C LEU A 343 -14.41 -0.75 5.80
N ARG A 344 -14.80 0.15 4.89
CA ARG A 344 -15.81 -0.16 3.87
C ARG A 344 -15.35 0.21 2.47
N LYS A 345 -15.67 -0.68 1.52
CA LYS A 345 -15.57 -0.39 0.09
C LYS A 345 -16.86 0.27 -0.38
N CYS A 346 -16.75 1.28 -1.25
CA CYS A 346 -17.91 1.98 -1.78
C CYS A 346 -18.82 1.02 -2.57
N ALA A 347 -20.11 1.00 -2.26
CA ALA A 347 -21.09 0.15 -2.95
C ALA A 347 -21.46 0.64 -4.37
N ASN A 348 -20.85 1.71 -4.87
CA ASN A 348 -21.03 2.14 -6.26
C ASN A 348 -20.14 1.25 -7.16
N PRO A 349 -20.71 0.48 -8.12
CA PRO A 349 -19.95 -0.46 -8.94
C PRO A 349 -18.82 0.17 -9.79
N THR A 350 -18.85 1.49 -10.00
CA THR A 350 -17.79 2.22 -10.72
C THR A 350 -16.89 3.03 -9.79
N CYS A 351 -16.89 2.73 -8.49
CA CYS A 351 -16.05 3.39 -7.49
C CYS A 351 -15.35 2.33 -6.65
N GLU A 352 -14.02 2.27 -6.76
CA GLU A 352 -13.20 1.32 -6.01
C GLU A 352 -12.68 1.90 -4.68
N LYS A 353 -13.18 3.07 -4.28
CA LYS A 353 -12.66 3.80 -3.13
C LYS A 353 -13.11 3.19 -1.81
N PHE A 354 -12.23 3.26 -0.83
CA PHE A 354 -12.47 2.94 0.58
C PHE A 354 -12.94 4.15 1.37
N PHE A 355 -13.63 3.92 2.48
CA PHE A 355 -13.96 4.94 3.48
C PHE A 355 -14.17 4.29 4.85
N SER A 356 -13.96 5.08 5.91
CA SER A 356 -14.40 4.71 7.26
C SER A 356 -15.72 5.43 7.60
N PRO A 357 -16.72 4.74 8.15
CA PRO A 357 -17.96 5.37 8.62
C PRO A 357 -17.75 5.99 10.01
N SER A 358 -17.85 7.32 10.13
CA SER A 358 -17.59 8.05 11.36
C SER A 358 -18.70 7.99 12.43
N SER A 359 -19.92 7.53 12.11
CA SER A 359 -21.05 7.52 13.07
C SER A 359 -22.22 6.60 12.68
N HIS A 360 -22.47 6.43 11.38
CA HIS A 360 -23.54 5.57 10.88
C HIS A 360 -22.98 4.29 10.26
N SER A 361 -23.19 3.17 10.95
CA SER A 361 -22.89 1.81 10.48
C SER A 361 -23.66 1.43 9.20
N ASP A 362 -24.54 2.27 8.68
CA ASP A 362 -25.33 1.95 7.48
C ASP A 362 -24.83 2.70 6.24
N LYS A 363 -23.78 3.52 6.37
CA LYS A 363 -23.20 4.23 5.23
C LYS A 363 -22.62 3.21 4.25
N MET A 364 -23.12 3.24 3.02
CA MET A 364 -22.72 2.34 1.93
C MET A 364 -21.81 3.02 0.88
N PHE A 365 -21.78 4.36 0.85
CA PHE A 365 -21.11 5.12 -0.20
C PHE A 365 -20.08 6.08 0.40
N CYS A 366 -18.91 6.19 -0.24
CA CYS A 366 -17.84 7.09 0.20
C CYS A 366 -18.24 8.58 0.12
N THR A 367 -19.08 8.95 -0.87
CA THR A 367 -19.53 10.33 -1.10
C THR A 367 -21.00 10.40 -1.48
N GLN A 368 -21.62 11.55 -1.23
CA GLN A 368 -23.00 11.83 -1.63
C GLN A 368 -23.20 11.74 -3.16
N ARG A 369 -22.14 12.07 -3.93
CA ARG A 369 -22.11 11.90 -5.38
C ARG A 369 -22.27 10.43 -5.77
N CYS A 370 -21.53 9.51 -5.14
CA CYS A 370 -21.66 8.08 -5.39
C CYS A 370 -23.08 7.57 -5.07
N ALA A 371 -23.64 7.99 -3.92
CA ALA A 371 -25.02 7.65 -3.55
C ALA A 371 -26.03 8.12 -4.62
N SER A 372 -25.89 9.36 -5.08
CA SER A 372 -26.76 9.96 -6.10
C SER A 372 -26.66 9.26 -7.46
N LEU A 373 -25.45 8.86 -7.87
CA LEU A 373 -25.24 8.13 -9.13
C LEU A 373 -25.91 6.76 -9.12
N VAL A 374 -25.76 6.01 -8.03
CA VAL A 374 -26.41 4.69 -7.88
C VAL A 374 -27.92 4.83 -7.80
N ALA A 375 -28.44 5.83 -7.07
CA ALA A 375 -29.87 6.12 -7.01
C ALA A 375 -30.45 6.40 -8.41
N LYS A 376 -29.77 7.25 -9.21
CA LYS A 376 -30.15 7.51 -10.61
C LYS A 376 -30.11 6.27 -11.48
N ARG A 377 -29.07 5.41 -11.36
CA ARG A 377 -29.01 4.13 -12.10
C ARG A 377 -30.18 3.21 -11.75
N ARG A 378 -30.48 3.04 -10.46
CA ARG A 378 -31.62 2.23 -9.99
C ARG A 378 -32.95 2.79 -10.49
N GLN A 379 -33.10 4.12 -10.53
CA GLN A 379 -34.28 4.74 -11.12
C GLN A 379 -34.42 4.42 -12.60
N ARG A 380 -33.34 4.57 -13.40
CA ARG A 380 -33.35 4.22 -14.83
C ARG A 380 -33.68 2.75 -15.08
N MET A 381 -33.19 1.83 -14.23
CA MET A 381 -33.54 0.41 -14.32
C MET A 381 -35.04 0.18 -14.09
N ARG A 382 -35.60 0.77 -13.04
CA ARG A 382 -37.05 0.68 -12.77
C ARG A 382 -37.91 1.31 -13.87
N ASP A 383 -37.49 2.45 -14.39
CA ASP A 383 -38.21 3.14 -15.47
C ASP A 383 -38.11 2.34 -16.79
N LYS A 384 -37.07 1.52 -16.97
CA LYS A 384 -36.96 0.58 -18.10
C LYS A 384 -37.83 -0.66 -17.90
N GLU A 385 -37.95 -1.16 -16.68
CA GLU A 385 -38.80 -2.31 -16.32
C GLU A 385 -40.30 -1.95 -16.31
N ASN A 386 -40.64 -0.70 -15.95
CA ASN A 386 -42.01 -0.18 -15.96
C ASN A 386 -42.02 1.30 -16.43
N PRO A 387 -42.23 1.55 -17.74
CA PRO A 387 -42.19 2.89 -18.33
C PRO A 387 -43.27 3.85 -17.79
N ASP A 388 -44.43 3.33 -17.39
CA ASP A 388 -45.58 4.13 -16.94
C ASP A 388 -45.60 4.35 -15.41
N ARG A 389 -44.51 3.96 -14.74
CA ARG A 389 -44.37 4.14 -13.29
C ARG A 389 -44.41 5.61 -12.90
N GLU A 390 -45.31 5.93 -11.96
CA GLU A 390 -45.36 7.26 -11.35
C GLU A 390 -44.03 7.57 -10.66
N ARG A 391 -43.38 8.65 -11.10
CA ARG A 391 -42.07 9.05 -10.59
C ARG A 391 -42.25 9.68 -9.21
N LEU A 392 -41.66 9.07 -8.19
CA LEU A 392 -41.54 9.69 -6.87
C LEU A 392 -40.91 11.08 -6.99
N LYS A 393 -41.55 12.10 -6.42
CA LYS A 393 -41.00 13.46 -6.37
C LYS A 393 -39.63 13.44 -5.70
N ALA A 394 -38.69 14.23 -6.21
CA ALA A 394 -37.35 14.34 -5.64
C ALA A 394 -37.44 14.79 -4.17
N GLY A 395 -36.87 14.01 -3.25
CA GLY A 395 -36.95 14.22 -1.79
C GLY A 395 -36.32 15.53 -1.27
N PHE A 396 -35.86 16.43 -2.14
CA PHE A 396 -35.45 17.78 -1.79
C PHE A 396 -36.61 18.79 -1.73
N GLN A 397 -37.76 18.50 -2.36
CA GLN A 397 -38.93 19.39 -2.32
C GLN A 397 -39.76 19.27 -1.03
N SER A 398 -39.63 18.17 -0.28
CA SER A 398 -40.40 17.96 0.96
C SER A 398 -39.89 18.79 2.15
N LYS A 399 -38.61 19.19 2.17
CA LYS A 399 -38.07 20.04 3.26
C LYS A 399 -38.45 21.53 3.14
N GLN A 400 -38.76 22.02 1.95
CA GLN A 400 -39.22 23.41 1.77
C GLN A 400 -40.69 23.61 2.13
N LEU A 401 -41.49 22.54 2.16
CA LEU A 401 -42.92 22.61 2.51
C LEU A 401 -43.15 22.58 4.02
N ILE A 402 -42.29 21.92 4.80
CA ILE A 402 -42.41 21.87 6.28
C ILE A 402 -42.07 23.23 6.93
N ASN A 403 -41.21 24.04 6.29
CA ASN A 403 -40.91 25.39 6.79
C ASN A 403 -41.96 26.44 6.41
N LYS A 404 -42.92 26.13 5.54
CA LYS A 404 -44.04 27.03 5.22
C LYS A 404 -45.28 26.77 6.05
N SER A 405 -45.45 25.58 6.63
CA SER A 405 -46.60 25.25 7.50
C SER A 405 -46.43 25.65 8.96
N ASN A 406 -45.26 26.20 9.35
CA ASN A 406 -44.99 26.72 10.69
C ASN A 406 -44.89 28.25 10.72
N ALA A 407 -45.38 28.92 9.67
CA ALA A 407 -45.38 30.37 9.55
C ALA A 407 -46.78 30.92 9.20
N ASP A 408 -47.83 30.18 9.55
CA ASP A 408 -49.23 30.65 9.58
C ASP A 408 -49.81 30.42 10.99
#